data_AF-A0A1Y3AYF7-F1
#
_entry.id   AF-A0A1Y3AYF7-F1
#
_cell.length_a   1.000
_cell.length_b   1.000
_cell.length_c   1.000
_cell.angle_alpha   90.00
_cell.angle_beta   90.00
_cell.angle_gamma   90.00
#
_symmetry.space_group_name_H-M   'P 1'
#
loop_
_entity.id
_entity.type
_entity.pdbx_description
1 polymer ?
#
loop_
_entity_poly.entity_id
_entity_poly.type
_entity_poly.pdbx_seq_one_letter_code
_entity_poly.pdbx_strand_id
1 'polypeptide(L)'
;MTERIKQTTKDGMNITVVVLGIGIFGFVIYSIFKEFFSSKSPTSIFACALKKCKNDPRITELLGEPIKGHGEMTTRRRARHVTSVEYEKNGKTFIRVRFYLKGSRNTATVECETTKNSPRSHFRYLFVQTDSYPPEMIVIEDNRLLDDQI
;
A
#
# COMPACT_ATOMS: atom_id res chain seq x y z
N MET A 1 -14.22 -48.71 37.34
CA MET A 1 -13.49 -47.97 36.29
C MET A 1 -14.46 -47.42 35.24
N THR A 2 -15.45 -46.60 35.65
CA THR A 2 -16.56 -46.24 34.74
C THR A 2 -16.82 -44.74 34.65
N GLU A 3 -16.20 -43.93 35.52
CA GLU A 3 -16.41 -42.48 35.52
C GLU A 3 -15.56 -41.70 34.51
N ARG A 4 -14.39 -42.22 34.12
CA ARG A 4 -13.47 -41.50 33.22
C ARG A 4 -13.95 -41.43 31.76
N ILE A 5 -14.83 -42.35 31.35
CA ILE A 5 -15.32 -42.41 29.95
C ILE A 5 -16.43 -41.36 29.71
N LYS A 6 -17.20 -40.97 30.73
CA LYS A 6 -18.28 -39.97 30.61
C LYS A 6 -17.77 -38.52 30.50
N GLN A 7 -16.53 -38.27 30.91
CA GLN A 7 -15.92 -36.93 30.80
C GLN A 7 -15.34 -36.70 29.40
N THR A 8 -14.74 -37.72 28.78
CA THR A 8 -14.15 -37.63 27.44
C THR A 8 -15.17 -37.32 26.34
N THR A 9 -16.44 -37.70 26.51
CA THR A 9 -17.52 -37.36 25.55
C THR A 9 -17.96 -35.89 25.66
N LYS A 10 -17.92 -35.30 26.86
CA LYS A 10 -18.27 -33.88 27.07
C LYS A 10 -17.16 -32.95 26.56
N ASP A 11 -15.90 -33.37 26.71
CA ASP A 11 -14.76 -32.60 26.21
C ASP A 11 -14.70 -32.60 24.68
N GLY A 12 -15.04 -33.72 24.03
CA GLY A 12 -15.12 -33.80 22.57
C GLY A 12 -16.13 -32.83 21.96
N MET A 13 -17.32 -32.70 22.57
CA MET A 13 -18.36 -31.79 22.09
C MET A 13 -17.92 -30.32 22.18
N ASN A 14 -17.27 -29.92 23.28
CA ASN A 14 -16.76 -28.56 23.46
C ASN A 14 -15.64 -28.24 22.46
N ILE A 15 -14.71 -29.19 22.23
CA ILE A 15 -13.64 -29.03 21.23
C ILE A 15 -14.23 -28.89 19.83
N THR A 16 -15.24 -29.68 19.47
CA THR A 16 -15.92 -29.57 18.16
C THR A 16 -16.51 -28.17 17.95
N VAL A 17 -17.23 -27.64 18.93
CA VAL A 17 -17.84 -26.30 18.84
C VAL A 17 -16.76 -25.22 18.68
N VAL A 18 -15.65 -25.34 19.42
CA VAL A 18 -14.53 -24.40 19.32
C VAL A 18 -13.85 -24.44 17.95
N VAL A 19 -13.58 -25.63 17.40
CA VAL A 19 -12.99 -25.78 16.07
C VAL A 19 -13.92 -25.22 14.99
N LEU A 20 -15.23 -25.45 15.10
CA LEU A 20 -16.22 -24.92 14.18
C LEU A 20 -16.25 -23.38 14.21
N GLY A 21 -16.20 -22.81 15.41
CA GLY A 21 -16.14 -21.36 15.62
C GLY A 21 -14.90 -20.73 15.01
N ILE A 22 -13.72 -21.35 15.20
CA ILE A 22 -12.46 -20.88 14.60
C ILE A 22 -12.51 -20.97 13.07
N GLY A 23 -13.12 -22.02 12.51
CA GLY A 23 -13.28 -22.16 11.06
C GLY A 23 -14.11 -21.03 10.45
N ILE A 24 -15.29 -20.75 11.01
CA ILE A 24 -16.17 -19.67 10.53
C ILE A 24 -15.51 -18.31 10.72
N PHE A 25 -14.94 -18.07 11.90
CA PHE A 25 -14.26 -16.80 12.21
C PHE A 25 -13.05 -16.57 11.29
N GLY A 26 -12.24 -17.61 11.07
CA GLY A 26 -11.11 -17.60 10.14
C GLY A 26 -11.55 -17.32 8.71
N PHE A 27 -12.67 -17.89 8.25
CA PHE A 27 -13.22 -17.64 6.91
C PHE A 27 -13.68 -16.18 6.72
N VAL A 28 -14.39 -15.62 7.71
CA VAL A 28 -14.84 -14.22 7.68
C VAL A 28 -13.65 -13.27 7.70
N ILE A 29 -12.70 -13.50 8.61
CA ILE A 29 -11.43 -12.76 8.66
C ILE A 29 -10.73 -12.85 7.30
N TYR A 30 -10.56 -14.05 6.76
CA TYR A 30 -9.88 -14.25 5.48
C TYR A 30 -10.56 -13.48 4.35
N SER A 31 -11.89 -13.52 4.27
CA SER A 31 -12.66 -12.82 3.23
C SER A 31 -12.48 -11.31 3.33
N ILE A 32 -12.57 -10.75 4.55
CA ILE A 32 -12.35 -9.33 4.80
C ILE A 32 -10.91 -8.95 4.45
N PHE A 33 -9.92 -9.71 4.91
CA PHE A 33 -8.51 -9.44 4.59
C PHE A 33 -8.27 -9.49 3.07
N LYS A 34 -8.78 -10.51 2.37
CA LYS A 34 -8.67 -10.63 0.91
C LYS A 34 -9.26 -9.43 0.19
N GLU A 35 -10.45 -8.98 0.61
CA GLU A 35 -11.11 -7.82 0.02
C GLU A 35 -10.40 -6.51 0.38
N PHE A 36 -9.88 -6.38 1.60
CA PHE A 36 -9.01 -5.28 1.99
C PHE A 36 -7.67 -5.27 1.26
N PHE A 37 -7.16 -6.41 0.78
CA PHE A 37 -6.01 -6.49 -0.11
C PHE A 37 -6.37 -6.22 -1.58
N SER A 38 -7.64 -6.40 -1.96
CA SER A 38 -8.16 -6.10 -3.31
C SER A 38 -8.62 -4.64 -3.48
N SER A 39 -9.13 -4.01 -2.42
CA SER A 39 -9.53 -2.61 -2.42
C SER A 39 -8.28 -1.74 -2.41
N LYS A 40 -7.95 -1.14 -3.56
CA LYS A 40 -6.78 -0.28 -3.72
C LYS A 40 -7.03 1.07 -3.07
N SER A 41 -6.83 1.14 -1.76
CA SER A 41 -6.86 2.43 -1.08
C SER A 41 -5.64 3.27 -1.50
N PRO A 42 -5.83 4.56 -1.80
CA PRO A 42 -4.72 5.50 -2.05
C PRO A 42 -3.65 5.46 -0.96
N THR A 43 -4.06 5.23 0.29
CA THR A 43 -3.18 5.08 1.44
C THR A 43 -2.26 3.86 1.33
N SER A 44 -2.74 2.73 0.81
CA SER A 44 -1.90 1.55 0.59
C SER A 44 -0.89 1.76 -0.53
N ILE A 45 -1.28 2.47 -1.60
CA ILE A 45 -0.41 2.81 -2.73
C ILE A 45 0.70 3.73 -2.22
N PHE A 46 0.34 4.78 -1.45
CA PHE A 46 1.28 5.65 -0.76
C PHE A 46 2.27 4.88 0.12
N ALA A 47 1.78 3.97 0.98
CA ALA A 47 2.64 3.21 1.88
C ALA A 47 3.63 2.31 1.10
N CYS A 48 3.20 1.72 -0.03
CA CYS A 48 4.06 0.91 -0.87
C CYS A 48 5.11 1.77 -1.60
N ALA A 49 4.69 2.88 -2.22
CA ALA A 49 5.58 3.81 -2.90
C ALA A 49 6.61 4.41 -1.94
N LEU A 50 6.19 4.81 -0.73
CA LEU A 50 7.08 5.33 0.31
C LEU A 50 8.13 4.28 0.74
N LYS A 51 7.74 3.02 0.90
CA LYS A 51 8.69 1.93 1.19
C LYS A 51 9.71 1.75 0.07
N LYS A 52 9.27 1.77 -1.19
CA LYS A 52 10.19 1.71 -2.34
C LYS A 52 11.17 2.88 -2.36
N CYS A 53 10.68 4.10 -2.13
CA CYS A 53 11.52 5.30 -2.08
C CYS A 53 12.58 5.22 -0.96
N LYS A 54 12.21 4.72 0.23
CA LYS A 54 13.13 4.55 1.35
C LYS A 54 14.19 3.48 1.12
N ASN A 55 13.89 2.48 0.30
CA ASN A 55 14.81 1.40 -0.02
C ASN A 55 15.75 1.75 -1.17
N ASP A 56 15.50 2.83 -1.92
CA ASP A 56 16.38 3.27 -3.00
C ASP A 56 17.55 4.10 -2.42
N PRO A 57 18.80 3.66 -2.60
CA PRO A 57 19.97 4.36 -2.08
C PRO A 57 20.12 5.76 -2.69
N ARG A 58 19.72 5.96 -3.96
CA ARG A 58 19.81 7.25 -4.65
C ARG A 58 18.96 8.31 -3.96
N ILE A 59 17.77 7.91 -3.51
CA ILE A 59 16.83 8.79 -2.79
C ILE A 59 17.34 9.07 -1.39
N THR A 60 17.92 8.07 -0.73
CA THR A 60 18.42 8.20 0.63
C THR A 60 19.64 9.12 0.71
N GLU A 61 20.53 9.04 -0.27
CA GLU A 61 21.68 9.94 -0.42
C GLU A 61 21.25 11.39 -0.70
N LEU A 62 20.25 11.55 -1.57
CA LEU A 62 19.76 12.84 -2.03
C LEU A 62 18.94 13.62 -0.96
N LEU A 63 18.05 12.93 -0.25
CA LEU A 63 17.21 13.55 0.79
C LEU A 63 17.88 13.54 2.17
N GLY A 64 18.71 12.55 2.46
CA GLY A 64 19.30 12.34 3.78
C GLY A 64 18.30 11.76 4.80
N GLU A 65 18.80 10.90 5.69
CA GLU A 65 17.99 10.34 6.78
C GLU A 65 17.76 11.37 7.91
N PRO A 66 16.61 11.33 8.60
CA PRO A 66 15.46 10.43 8.41
C PRO A 66 14.47 10.92 7.33
N ILE A 67 13.98 9.99 6.51
CA ILE A 67 12.99 10.28 5.44
C ILE A 67 11.55 10.14 5.96
N LYS A 68 10.77 11.20 5.87
CA LYS A 68 9.34 11.26 6.22
C LYS A 68 8.50 11.52 4.97
N GLY A 69 7.43 10.75 4.78
CA GLY A 69 6.44 10.99 3.72
C GLY A 69 5.23 11.73 4.26
N HIS A 70 4.74 12.75 3.56
CA HIS A 70 3.51 13.46 3.87
C HIS A 70 2.64 13.68 2.62
N GLY A 71 1.32 13.74 2.82
CA GLY A 71 0.37 14.08 1.75
C GLY A 71 0.40 15.57 1.38
N GLU A 72 -0.45 15.95 0.43
CA GLU A 72 -0.57 17.35 -0.01
C GLU A 72 -1.15 18.21 1.12
N MET A 73 -0.50 19.34 1.38
CA MET A 73 -0.98 20.30 2.38
C MET A 73 -2.14 21.08 1.76
N THR A 74 -3.38 20.73 2.11
CA THR A 74 -4.50 21.63 1.85
C THR A 74 -4.39 22.84 2.79
N THR A 75 -4.58 24.05 2.25
CA THR A 75 -4.46 25.35 2.95
C THR A 75 -5.27 25.46 4.26
N ARG A 76 -6.18 24.53 4.53
CA ARG A 76 -6.94 24.43 5.78
C ARG A 76 -6.48 23.24 6.63
N ARG A 77 -5.34 23.40 7.32
CA ARG A 77 -4.94 22.77 8.61
C ARG A 77 -5.16 21.25 8.85
N ARG A 78 -5.53 20.43 7.87
CA ARG A 78 -5.56 18.96 7.97
C ARG A 78 -4.88 18.34 6.74
N ALA A 79 -3.55 18.40 6.74
CA ALA A 79 -2.69 17.67 5.80
C ALA A 79 -2.78 16.14 6.06
N ARG A 80 -3.86 15.50 5.59
CA ARG A 80 -4.04 14.03 5.67
C ARG A 80 -4.58 13.39 4.39
N HIS A 81 -4.92 14.16 3.37
CA HIS A 81 -5.41 13.59 2.11
C HIS A 81 -4.24 13.47 1.13
N VAL A 82 -3.93 12.23 0.75
CA VAL A 82 -3.10 11.96 -0.43
C VAL A 82 -3.93 12.37 -1.63
N THR A 83 -3.40 13.21 -2.52
CA THR A 83 -4.09 13.56 -3.75
C THR A 83 -4.03 12.34 -4.66
N SER A 84 -5.14 11.63 -4.69
CA SER A 84 -5.36 10.51 -5.58
C SER A 84 -6.37 10.89 -6.64
N VAL A 85 -5.98 10.78 -7.90
CA VAL A 85 -6.89 10.93 -9.03
C VAL A 85 -7.12 9.53 -9.60
N GLU A 86 -8.36 9.07 -9.52
CA GLU A 86 -8.79 7.88 -10.24
C GLU A 86 -9.34 8.32 -11.60
N TYR A 87 -8.86 7.68 -12.67
CA TYR A 87 -9.33 7.95 -14.02
C TYR A 87 -9.38 6.66 -14.83
N GLU A 88 -10.22 6.63 -15.86
CA GLU A 88 -10.33 5.48 -16.75
C GLU A 88 -9.72 5.81 -18.11
N LYS A 89 -8.88 4.90 -18.63
CA LYS A 89 -8.30 5.00 -19.97
C LYS A 89 -8.28 3.59 -20.56
N ASN A 90 -8.78 3.43 -21.79
CA ASN A 90 -8.78 2.15 -22.52
C ASN A 90 -9.42 0.98 -21.73
N GLY A 91 -10.50 1.25 -20.98
CA GLY A 91 -11.17 0.23 -20.14
C GLY A 91 -10.39 -0.23 -18.91
N LYS A 92 -9.26 0.43 -18.60
CA LYS A 92 -8.46 0.22 -17.39
C LYS A 92 -8.65 1.43 -16.47
N THR A 93 -8.96 1.19 -15.20
CA THR A 93 -8.95 2.25 -14.18
C THR A 93 -7.51 2.46 -13.68
N PHE A 94 -7.02 3.68 -13.73
CA PHE A 94 -5.73 4.10 -13.19
C PHE A 94 -5.92 4.92 -11.93
N ILE A 95 -4.98 4.79 -11.00
CA ILE A 95 -4.92 5.56 -9.76
C ILE A 95 -3.57 6.25 -9.74
N ARG A 96 -3.59 7.58 -9.86
CA ARG A 96 -2.40 8.43 -9.74
C ARG A 96 -2.35 9.02 -8.35
N VAL A 97 -1.22 8.87 -7.67
CA VAL A 97 -0.99 9.33 -6.31
C VAL A 97 0.22 10.25 -6.31
N ARG A 98 0.02 11.46 -5.77
CA ARG A 98 1.10 12.43 -5.51
C ARG A 98 1.26 12.65 -4.01
N PHE A 99 2.51 12.67 -3.56
CA PHE A 99 2.86 12.96 -2.17
C PHE A 99 4.27 13.55 -2.10
N TYR A 100 4.71 13.94 -0.90
CA TYR A 100 5.97 14.62 -0.68
C TYR A 100 6.83 13.86 0.32
N LEU A 101 8.13 13.88 0.09
CA LEU A 101 9.17 13.37 0.97
C LEU A 101 9.94 14.53 1.57
N LYS A 102 10.24 14.41 2.86
CA LYS A 102 11.10 15.32 3.60
C LYS A 102 12.22 14.52 4.24
N GLY A 103 13.45 14.80 3.80
CA GLY A 103 14.66 14.31 4.44
C GLY A 103 15.32 15.37 5.30
N SER A 104 16.53 15.09 5.76
CA SER A 104 17.33 16.05 6.55
C SER A 104 17.98 17.13 5.68
N ARG A 105 18.31 16.81 4.43
CA ARG A 105 18.96 17.72 3.48
C ARG A 105 17.95 18.42 2.57
N ASN A 106 17.10 17.65 1.91
CA ASN A 106 16.21 18.12 0.86
C ASN A 106 14.78 17.60 1.01
N THR A 107 13.86 18.21 0.27
CA THR A 107 12.51 17.71 0.04
C THR A 107 12.38 17.21 -1.41
N ALA A 108 11.45 16.30 -1.63
CA ALA A 108 11.14 15.80 -2.95
C ALA A 108 9.65 15.56 -3.13
N THR A 109 9.16 15.76 -4.33
CA THR A 109 7.82 15.41 -4.77
C THR A 109 7.84 14.04 -5.42
N VAL A 110 6.98 13.14 -4.97
CA VAL A 110 6.83 11.80 -5.53
C VAL A 110 5.51 11.72 -6.28
N GLU A 111 5.60 11.19 -7.49
CA GLU A 111 4.44 10.94 -8.32
C GLU A 111 4.45 9.50 -8.80
N CYS A 112 3.34 8.80 -8.58
CA CYS A 112 3.22 7.41 -8.95
C CYS A 112 1.84 7.09 -9.52
N GLU A 113 1.80 6.09 -10.38
CA GLU A 113 0.55 5.63 -10.98
C GLU A 113 0.50 4.11 -11.01
N THR A 114 -0.68 3.56 -10.72
CA THR A 114 -0.93 2.12 -10.76
C THR A 114 -2.30 1.84 -11.37
N THR A 115 -2.42 0.72 -12.07
CA THR A 115 -3.66 0.28 -12.71
C THR A 115 -4.48 -0.54 -11.74
N LYS A 116 -5.80 -0.36 -11.61
CA LYS A 116 -6.65 -1.05 -10.61
C LYS A 116 -6.62 -2.58 -10.67
N ASN A 117 -6.25 -3.15 -11.82
CA ASN A 117 -6.16 -4.60 -12.02
C ASN A 117 -4.76 -5.20 -11.76
N SER A 118 -3.72 -4.39 -11.56
CA SER A 118 -2.35 -4.89 -11.28
C SER A 118 -2.12 -5.14 -9.78
N PRO A 119 -1.06 -5.84 -9.35
CA PRO A 119 -0.71 -5.87 -7.94
C PRO A 119 -0.28 -4.47 -7.46
N ARG A 120 -0.49 -4.15 -6.18
CA ARG A 120 -0.19 -2.81 -5.61
C ARG A 120 1.29 -2.42 -5.68
N SER A 121 2.17 -3.41 -5.78
CA SER A 121 3.61 -3.23 -5.97
C SER A 121 3.98 -2.88 -7.40
N HIS A 122 3.07 -3.06 -8.37
CA HIS A 122 3.34 -2.71 -9.76
C HIS A 122 2.87 -1.29 -10.01
N PHE A 123 3.85 -0.41 -10.14
CA PHE A 123 3.64 0.95 -10.58
C PHE A 123 3.87 1.00 -12.10
N ARG A 124 2.96 1.67 -12.81
CA ARG A 124 3.15 2.03 -14.22
C ARG A 124 4.30 3.02 -14.33
N TYR A 125 4.38 3.96 -13.40
CA TYR A 125 5.57 4.75 -13.16
C TYR A 125 5.67 5.18 -11.70
N LEU A 126 6.89 5.42 -11.25
CA LEU A 126 7.23 5.97 -9.94
C LEU A 126 8.41 6.93 -10.10
N PHE A 127 8.11 8.23 -10.02
CA PHE A 127 9.08 9.31 -10.16
C PHE A 127 9.25 10.04 -8.86
N VAL A 128 10.50 10.42 -8.57
CA VAL A 128 10.86 11.25 -7.42
C VAL A 128 11.62 12.44 -7.94
N GLN A 129 11.11 13.63 -7.72
CA GLN A 129 11.73 14.88 -8.14
C GLN A 129 12.13 15.68 -6.91
N THR A 130 13.39 16.08 -6.78
CA THR A 130 13.78 17.00 -5.71
C THR A 130 13.31 18.41 -5.95
N ASP A 131 13.02 19.09 -4.84
CA ASP A 131 12.68 20.51 -4.83
C ASP A 131 13.94 21.41 -4.72
N SER A 132 15.13 20.82 -4.62
CA SER A 132 16.42 21.52 -4.61
C SER A 132 16.78 22.08 -5.99
N TYR A 133 17.66 23.07 -6.05
CA TYR A 133 18.21 23.57 -7.31
C TYR A 133 19.67 23.12 -7.50
N PRO A 134 20.02 22.47 -8.62
CA PRO A 134 19.15 22.06 -9.73
C PRO A 134 18.20 20.91 -9.34
N PRO A 135 16.99 20.83 -9.93
CA PRO A 135 16.05 19.75 -9.66
C PRO A 135 16.57 18.45 -10.28
N GLU A 136 16.60 17.39 -9.49
CA GLU A 136 17.00 16.06 -9.91
C GLU A 136 15.79 15.13 -9.92
N MET A 137 15.60 14.41 -11.04
CA MET A 137 14.50 13.45 -11.20
C MET A 137 15.05 12.03 -11.18
N ILE A 138 14.67 11.26 -10.16
CA ILE A 138 14.98 9.85 -10.04
C ILE A 138 13.77 9.05 -10.51
N VAL A 139 14.02 8.19 -11.51
CA VAL A 139 13.05 7.18 -11.96
C VAL A 139 13.34 5.88 -11.21
N ILE A 140 12.37 5.44 -10.40
CA ILE A 140 12.45 4.14 -9.73
C ILE A 140 11.91 3.06 -10.66
N GLU A 141 10.72 3.29 -11.21
CA GLU A 141 10.05 2.38 -12.13
C GLU A 141 9.42 3.17 -13.28
N ASP A 142 9.61 2.69 -14.51
CA ASP A 142 8.95 3.21 -15.69
C ASP A 142 8.54 2.06 -16.61
N ASN A 143 7.28 1.68 -16.51
CA ASN A 143 6.63 0.63 -17.30
C ASN A 143 5.62 1.22 -18.28
N ARG A 144 5.66 2.53 -18.56
CA ARG A 144 4.69 3.23 -19.41
C ARG A 144 4.61 2.60 -20.80
N LEU A 145 5.76 2.22 -21.36
CA LEU A 145 5.88 1.62 -22.69
C LEU A 145 5.25 0.24 -22.81
N LEU A 146 5.16 -0.53 -21.73
CA LEU A 146 4.55 -1.86 -21.76
C LEU A 146 3.02 -1.79 -21.73
N ASP A 147 2.46 -0.76 -21.11
CA ASP A 147 1.01 -0.58 -20.96
C ASP A 147 0.37 0.19 -22.12
N ASP A 148 1.13 1.01 -22.86
CA ASP A 148 0.65 1.74 -24.05
C ASP A 148 0.73 0.89 -25.35
N GLN A 149 1.25 -0.33 -25.30
CA GLN A 149 1.30 -1.29 -26.44
C GLN A 149 0.13 -2.29 -26.44
N ILE A 150 -0.84 -2.15 -25.52
CA ILE A 150 -2.02 -3.03 -25.36
C ILE A 150 -3.31 -2.22 -25.50
#